data_AF-A0A7C7R7A4-F1
#
_entry.id   AF-A0A7C7R7A4-F1
#
_cell.length_a   1.000
_cell.length_b   1.000
_cell.length_c   1.000
_cell.angle_alpha   90.00
_cell.angle_beta   90.00
_cell.angle_gamma   90.00
#
_symmetry.space_group_name_H-M   'P 1'
#
loop_
_entity.id
_entity.type
_entity.pdbx_description
1 polymer ?
#
loop_
_entity_poly.entity_id
_entity_poly.type
_entity_poly.pdbx_seq_one_letter_code
_entity_poly.pdbx_strand_id
1 'polypeptide(L)'
;MEPKLTLQSLLEKIQSDDPDVRTAAWLAAGSVGASALKPLAELVAHGELEVGRAAKRAMWRIVRTAGAPGQESARRAVENALVDLLSESTPDGVRREVLWMLSEIGGDETVAAIRQIPGILENKAIREDARCCVQRIPTRAAVRALADGLEAAPEDFQLALAQALRARGVEVDKAKYPCVKLVPTKETSVKPVK
;
A
#
# COMPACT_ATOMS: atom_id res chain seq x y z
N MET A 1 10.42 -9.04 32.20
CA MET A 1 10.53 -8.40 30.88
C MET A 1 10.62 -9.54 29.88
N GLU A 2 9.57 -9.79 29.12
CA GLU A 2 9.63 -10.85 28.09
C GLU A 2 10.76 -10.54 27.10
N PRO A 3 11.51 -11.55 26.63
CA PRO A 3 12.60 -11.32 25.69
C PRO A 3 12.07 -10.67 24.43
N LYS A 4 12.70 -9.56 24.01
CA LYS A 4 12.34 -8.85 22.77
C LYS A 4 12.48 -9.81 21.60
N LEU A 5 11.43 -9.95 20.80
CA LEU A 5 11.44 -10.79 19.61
C LEU A 5 12.54 -10.34 18.66
N THR A 6 13.48 -11.23 18.33
CA THR A 6 14.54 -10.98 17.35
C THR A 6 14.04 -11.26 15.92
N LEU A 7 14.71 -10.73 14.90
CA LEU A 7 14.42 -11.05 13.50
C LEU A 7 14.45 -12.56 13.24
N GLN A 8 15.49 -13.26 13.69
CA GLN A 8 15.63 -14.70 13.49
C GLN A 8 14.46 -15.46 14.12
N SER A 9 14.19 -15.22 15.40
CA SER A 9 13.07 -15.87 16.10
C SER A 9 11.70 -15.54 15.49
N LEU A 10 11.50 -14.33 14.96
CA LEU A 10 10.27 -14.00 14.22
C LEU A 10 10.12 -14.90 12.98
N LEU A 11 11.17 -15.00 12.15
CA LEU A 11 11.12 -15.79 10.91
C LEU A 11 10.94 -17.28 11.18
N GLU A 12 11.60 -17.82 12.21
CA GLU A 12 11.42 -19.21 12.66
C GLU A 12 9.97 -19.46 13.10
N LYS A 13 9.41 -18.60 13.95
CA LYS A 13 8.05 -18.78 14.48
C LYS A 13 6.97 -18.58 13.42
N ILE A 14 7.17 -17.69 12.44
CA ILE A 14 6.23 -17.49 11.32
C ILE A 14 6.15 -18.73 10.43
N GLN A 15 7.23 -19.53 10.36
CA GLN A 15 7.29 -20.77 9.59
C GLN A 15 6.89 -22.01 10.40
N SER A 16 6.49 -21.86 11.67
CA SER A 16 6.05 -22.99 12.50
C SER A 16 4.79 -23.64 11.93
N ASP A 17 4.69 -24.96 12.03
CA ASP A 17 3.46 -25.71 11.69
C ASP A 17 2.30 -25.39 12.65
N ASP A 18 2.61 -24.93 13.86
CA ASP A 18 1.61 -24.56 14.87
C ASP A 18 0.99 -23.17 14.58
N PRO A 19 -0.33 -23.09 14.31
CA PRO A 19 -0.99 -21.82 14.02
C PRO A 19 -0.97 -20.82 15.19
N ASP A 20 -0.91 -21.27 16.44
CA ASP A 20 -0.85 -20.40 17.61
C ASP A 20 0.53 -19.77 17.75
N VAL A 21 1.59 -20.53 17.43
CA VAL A 21 2.97 -20.02 17.36
C VAL A 21 3.09 -18.96 16.27
N ARG A 22 2.57 -19.22 15.06
CA ARG A 22 2.54 -18.22 13.98
C ARG A 22 1.77 -16.98 14.41
N THR A 23 0.63 -17.18 15.10
CA THR A 23 -0.24 -16.08 15.53
C THR A 23 0.42 -15.16 16.55
N ALA A 24 1.02 -15.73 17.59
CA ALA A 24 1.79 -14.97 18.56
C ALA A 24 2.94 -14.21 17.89
N ALA A 25 3.62 -14.84 16.91
CA ALA A 25 4.73 -14.21 16.21
C ALA A 25 4.32 -12.98 15.39
N TRP A 26 3.30 -13.09 14.54
CA TRP A 26 2.90 -11.94 13.72
C TRP A 26 2.28 -10.82 14.55
N LEU A 27 1.62 -11.11 15.68
CA LEU A 27 1.11 -10.09 16.61
C LEU A 27 2.23 -9.27 17.27
N ALA A 28 3.37 -9.91 17.56
CA ALA A 28 4.54 -9.31 18.20
C ALA A 28 5.54 -8.66 17.20
N ALA A 29 5.36 -8.88 15.90
CA ALA A 29 6.29 -8.46 14.84
C ALA A 29 6.61 -6.95 14.81
N GLY A 30 5.69 -6.11 15.32
CA GLY A 30 5.88 -4.66 15.38
C GLY A 30 7.15 -4.22 16.11
N SER A 31 7.62 -5.01 17.09
CA SER A 31 8.83 -4.73 17.86
C SER A 31 10.15 -4.97 17.11
N VAL A 32 10.10 -5.70 15.98
CA VAL A 32 11.26 -6.02 15.13
C VAL A 32 11.54 -4.90 14.14
N GLY A 33 10.50 -4.32 13.55
CA GLY A 33 10.61 -3.15 12.67
C GLY A 33 11.07 -3.46 11.25
N ALA A 34 11.63 -2.44 10.59
CA ALA A 34 11.87 -2.41 9.14
C ALA A 34 12.75 -3.56 8.62
N SER A 35 13.72 -4.03 9.39
CA SER A 35 14.65 -5.10 8.98
C SER A 35 13.95 -6.43 8.69
N ALA A 36 12.72 -6.64 9.17
CA ALA A 36 11.95 -7.84 8.91
C ALA A 36 11.19 -7.81 7.58
N LEU A 37 10.98 -6.64 6.96
CA LEU A 37 10.07 -6.52 5.82
C LEU A 37 10.53 -7.31 4.60
N LYS A 38 11.82 -7.23 4.24
CA LYS A 38 12.37 -7.99 3.12
C LYS A 38 12.25 -9.51 3.30
N PRO A 39 12.75 -10.14 4.38
CA PRO A 39 12.61 -11.58 4.54
C PRO A 39 11.15 -12.03 4.73
N LEU A 40 10.28 -11.20 5.33
CA LEU A 40 8.85 -11.50 5.37
C LEU A 40 8.21 -11.44 3.97
N ALA A 41 8.59 -10.49 3.13
CA ALA A 41 8.11 -10.38 1.75
C ALA A 41 8.48 -11.62 0.92
N GLU A 42 9.69 -12.17 1.12
CA GLU A 42 10.08 -13.45 0.52
C GLU A 42 9.16 -14.60 0.95
N LEU A 43 8.80 -14.66 2.24
CA LEU A 43 7.84 -15.65 2.72
C LEU A 43 6.42 -15.43 2.17
N VAL A 44 6.01 -14.17 1.90
CA VAL A 44 4.74 -13.89 1.22
C VAL A 44 4.76 -14.39 -0.23
N ALA A 45 5.89 -14.23 -0.92
CA ALA A 45 6.04 -14.62 -2.31
C ALA A 45 6.15 -16.14 -2.51
N HIS A 46 6.87 -16.82 -1.62
CA HIS A 46 7.36 -18.18 -1.85
C HIS A 46 7.05 -19.17 -0.72
N GLY A 47 6.54 -18.70 0.41
CA GLY A 47 6.17 -19.59 1.52
C GLY A 47 4.87 -20.36 1.25
N GLU A 48 4.68 -21.45 2.00
CA GLU A 48 3.41 -22.16 2.06
C GLU A 48 2.26 -21.21 2.42
N LEU A 49 1.05 -21.52 1.95
CA LEU A 49 -0.08 -20.57 1.98
C LEU A 49 -0.34 -19.94 3.36
N GLU A 50 -0.27 -20.72 4.45
CA GLU A 50 -0.48 -20.20 5.80
C GLU A 50 0.75 -19.47 6.38
N VAL A 51 1.96 -19.82 5.94
CA VAL A 51 3.20 -19.10 6.27
C VAL A 51 3.21 -17.74 5.57
N GLY A 52 2.91 -17.69 4.28
CA GLY A 52 2.79 -16.44 3.53
C GLY A 52 1.71 -15.51 4.08
N ARG A 53 0.56 -16.07 4.49
CA ARG A 53 -0.50 -15.30 5.19
C ARG A 53 -0.01 -14.73 6.52
N ALA A 54 0.69 -15.52 7.34
CA ALA A 54 1.24 -15.05 8.61
C ALA A 54 2.31 -13.98 8.41
N ALA A 55 3.22 -14.17 7.44
CA ALA A 55 4.26 -13.20 7.08
C ALA A 55 3.65 -11.87 6.63
N LYS A 56 2.59 -11.91 5.81
CA LYS A 56 1.85 -10.72 5.38
C LYS A 56 1.22 -9.98 6.55
N ARG A 57 0.61 -10.69 7.50
CA ARG A 57 0.06 -10.10 8.73
C ARG A 57 1.16 -9.46 9.58
N ALA A 58 2.34 -10.08 9.64
CA ALA A 58 3.49 -9.54 10.36
C ALA A 58 3.99 -8.23 9.72
N MET A 59 4.09 -8.17 8.39
CA MET A 59 4.42 -6.94 7.66
C MET A 59 3.43 -5.82 7.98
N TRP A 60 2.12 -6.09 7.94
CA TRP A 60 1.10 -5.11 8.33
C TRP A 60 1.22 -4.67 9.79
N ARG A 61 1.54 -5.59 10.70
CA ARG A 61 1.74 -5.26 12.11
C ARG A 61 2.91 -4.30 12.28
N ILE A 62 4.01 -4.49 11.55
CA ILE A 62 5.16 -3.58 11.52
C ILE A 62 4.74 -2.20 11.02
N VAL A 63 4.04 -2.13 9.88
CA VAL A 63 3.57 -0.88 9.27
C VAL A 63 2.68 -0.09 10.23
N ARG A 64 1.69 -0.75 10.83
CA ARG A 64 0.77 -0.10 11.79
C ARG A 64 1.46 0.35 13.07
N THR A 65 2.47 -0.40 13.52
CA THR A 65 3.25 -0.02 14.70
C THR A 65 4.12 1.21 14.41
N ALA A 66 4.79 1.23 13.24
CA ALA A 66 5.63 2.34 12.81
C ALA A 66 4.82 3.59 12.42
N GLY A 67 3.56 3.42 11.98
CA GLY A 67 2.64 4.52 11.66
C GLY A 67 1.96 5.16 12.87
N ALA A 68 2.17 4.65 14.09
CA ALA A 68 1.59 5.25 15.29
C ALA A 68 2.17 6.66 15.56
N PRO A 69 1.40 7.59 16.17
CA PRO A 69 1.90 8.92 16.52
C PRO A 69 3.19 8.86 17.36
N GLY A 70 4.18 9.70 17.05
CA GLY A 70 5.46 9.75 17.77
C GLY A 70 6.49 8.69 17.35
N GLN A 71 6.25 7.97 16.25
CA GLN A 71 7.14 6.94 15.71
C GLN A 71 7.84 7.38 14.41
N GLU A 72 8.09 8.67 14.21
CA GLU A 72 8.52 9.24 12.92
C GLU A 72 9.81 8.60 12.37
N SER A 73 10.77 8.29 13.24
CA SER A 73 12.00 7.60 12.83
C SER A 73 11.73 6.16 12.38
N ALA A 74 10.84 5.44 13.08
CA ALA A 74 10.47 4.08 12.71
C ALA A 74 9.62 4.09 11.42
N ARG A 75 8.70 5.04 11.29
CA ARG A 75 7.90 5.28 10.07
C ARG A 75 8.79 5.43 8.86
N ARG A 76 9.79 6.32 8.92
CA ARG A 76 10.73 6.56 7.81
C ARG A 76 11.54 5.31 7.47
N ALA A 77 12.02 4.57 8.47
CA ALA A 77 12.77 3.33 8.23
C ALA A 77 11.91 2.25 7.55
N VAL A 78 10.66 2.11 7.98
CA VAL A 78 9.68 1.18 7.37
C VAL A 78 9.29 1.63 5.97
N GLU A 79 9.04 2.93 5.77
CA GLU A 79 8.75 3.51 4.45
C GLU A 79 9.86 3.20 3.45
N ASN A 80 11.13 3.46 3.80
CA ASN A 80 12.26 3.16 2.93
C ASN A 80 12.36 1.66 2.58
N ALA A 81 12.23 0.79 3.58
CA ALA A 81 12.29 -0.65 3.35
C ALA A 81 11.12 -1.18 2.49
N LEU A 82 9.94 -0.54 2.57
CA LEU A 82 8.83 -0.85 1.67
C LEU A 82 9.06 -0.31 0.25
N VAL A 83 9.64 0.89 0.11
CA VAL A 83 10.02 1.45 -1.20
C VAL A 83 10.99 0.52 -1.93
N ASP A 84 11.97 -0.05 -1.23
CA ASP A 84 12.90 -1.03 -1.82
C ASP A 84 12.17 -2.27 -2.37
N LEU A 85 11.05 -2.66 -1.76
CA LEU A 85 10.22 -3.78 -2.21
C LEU A 85 9.31 -3.45 -3.42
N LEU A 86 9.36 -2.23 -3.95
CA LEU A 86 8.68 -1.89 -5.22
C LEU A 86 9.51 -2.24 -6.45
N SER A 87 10.73 -2.75 -6.27
CA SER A 87 11.64 -3.16 -7.34
C SER A 87 11.01 -4.15 -8.33
N GLU A 88 11.52 -4.19 -9.57
CA GLU A 88 11.06 -5.13 -10.60
C GLU A 88 11.34 -6.60 -10.24
N SER A 89 12.30 -6.86 -9.35
CA SER A 89 12.59 -8.22 -8.88
C SER A 89 11.54 -8.77 -7.93
N THR A 90 10.71 -7.91 -7.33
CA THR A 90 9.67 -8.32 -6.39
C THR A 90 8.41 -8.75 -7.18
N PRO A 91 7.80 -9.91 -6.88
CA PRO A 91 6.59 -10.33 -7.58
C PRO A 91 5.44 -9.32 -7.45
N ASP A 92 4.66 -9.11 -8.51
CA ASP A 92 3.57 -8.11 -8.53
C ASP A 92 2.54 -8.33 -7.42
N GLY A 93 2.29 -9.59 -7.00
CA GLY A 93 1.44 -9.89 -5.84
C GLY A 93 1.92 -9.22 -4.54
N VAL A 94 3.23 -9.23 -4.31
CA VAL A 94 3.85 -8.57 -3.15
C VAL A 94 3.89 -7.06 -3.35
N ARG A 95 4.25 -6.58 -4.55
CA ARG A 95 4.31 -5.13 -4.86
C ARG A 95 2.95 -4.46 -4.62
N ARG A 96 1.84 -5.10 -5.02
CA ARG A 96 0.48 -4.60 -4.71
C ARG A 96 0.25 -4.41 -3.22
N GLU A 97 0.60 -5.41 -2.42
CA GLU A 97 0.43 -5.34 -0.96
C GLU A 97 1.32 -4.24 -0.35
N VAL A 98 2.55 -4.11 -0.83
CA VAL A 98 3.49 -3.05 -0.44
C VAL A 98 2.92 -1.66 -0.77
N LEU A 99 2.31 -1.47 -1.94
CA LEU A 99 1.65 -0.21 -2.30
C LEU A 99 0.52 0.15 -1.32
N TRP A 100 -0.29 -0.83 -0.89
CA TRP A 100 -1.31 -0.60 0.13
C TRP A 100 -0.72 -0.23 1.49
N MET A 101 0.36 -0.91 1.91
CA MET A 101 1.09 -0.58 3.14
C MET A 101 1.67 0.84 3.10
N LEU A 102 2.30 1.21 1.98
CA LEU A 102 2.84 2.55 1.74
C LEU A 102 1.73 3.61 1.75
N SER A 103 0.50 3.27 1.34
CA SER A 103 -0.61 4.23 1.40
C SER A 103 -1.01 4.66 2.82
N GLU A 104 -0.65 3.88 3.84
CA GLU A 104 -0.95 4.19 5.24
C GLU A 104 0.11 5.07 5.91
N ILE A 105 1.38 4.94 5.50
CA ILE A 105 2.52 5.56 6.20
C ILE A 105 3.43 6.39 5.31
N GLY A 106 3.28 6.33 4.00
CA GLY A 106 4.14 6.95 3.01
C GLY A 106 3.88 8.44 2.81
N GLY A 107 4.90 9.14 2.33
CA GLY A 107 4.88 10.56 2.01
C GLY A 107 5.35 10.88 0.59
N ASP A 108 6.05 12.00 0.44
CA ASP A 108 6.53 12.47 -0.85
C ASP A 108 7.59 11.54 -1.44
N GLU A 109 8.40 10.90 -0.60
CA GLU A 109 9.40 9.91 -0.97
C GLU A 109 8.75 8.67 -1.62
N THR A 110 7.67 8.17 -1.02
CA THR A 110 6.85 7.10 -1.61
C THR A 110 6.31 7.50 -2.99
N VAL A 111 5.77 8.72 -3.12
CA VAL A 111 5.25 9.22 -4.41
C VAL A 111 6.36 9.29 -5.45
N ALA A 112 7.55 9.80 -5.08
CA ALA A 112 8.69 9.88 -5.96
C ALA A 112 9.15 8.48 -6.44
N ALA A 113 9.22 7.51 -5.53
CA ALA A 113 9.58 6.13 -5.85
C ALA A 113 8.59 5.49 -6.83
N ILE A 114 7.28 5.63 -6.60
CA ILE A 114 6.25 5.09 -7.50
C ILE A 114 6.38 5.68 -8.92
N ARG A 115 6.65 6.98 -9.04
CA ARG A 115 6.86 7.65 -10.34
C ARG A 115 8.10 7.16 -11.08
N GLN A 116 9.10 6.66 -10.37
CA GLN A 116 10.33 6.15 -10.95
C GLN A 116 10.23 4.70 -11.42
N ILE A 117 9.13 3.99 -11.08
CA ILE A 117 8.90 2.63 -11.57
C ILE A 117 8.69 2.69 -13.10
N PRO A 118 9.53 2.00 -13.89
CA PRO A 118 9.39 1.97 -15.35
C PRO A 118 8.02 1.41 -15.76
N GLY A 119 7.35 2.11 -16.68
CA GLY A 119 6.07 1.67 -17.24
C GLY A 119 4.92 1.55 -16.23
N ILE A 120 4.96 2.32 -15.12
CA ILE A 120 3.94 2.20 -14.05
C ILE A 120 2.52 2.50 -14.52
N LEU A 121 2.33 3.29 -15.59
CA LEU A 121 0.99 3.60 -16.14
C LEU A 121 0.49 2.51 -17.10
N GLU A 122 1.40 1.72 -17.68
CA GLU A 122 1.13 0.62 -18.59
C GLU A 122 0.99 -0.72 -17.86
N ASN A 123 1.63 -0.86 -16.68
CA ASN A 123 1.65 -2.10 -15.92
C ASN A 123 0.28 -2.39 -15.28
N LYS A 124 -0.58 -3.10 -16.01
CA LYS A 124 -1.94 -3.49 -15.57
C LYS A 124 -1.97 -4.32 -14.29
N ALA A 125 -0.87 -4.97 -13.91
CA ALA A 125 -0.82 -5.79 -12.71
C ALA A 125 -0.76 -4.94 -11.43
N ILE A 126 -0.22 -3.71 -11.48
CA ILE A 126 0.00 -2.89 -10.28
C ILE A 126 -0.39 -1.41 -10.41
N ARG A 127 -0.68 -0.90 -11.62
CA ARG A 127 -0.94 0.53 -11.85
C ARG A 127 -2.13 1.06 -11.06
N GLU A 128 -3.15 0.24 -10.84
CA GLU A 128 -4.34 0.63 -10.09
C GLU A 128 -4.03 0.75 -8.60
N ASP A 129 -3.28 -0.19 -8.02
CA ASP A 129 -2.80 -0.13 -6.64
C ASP A 129 -1.88 1.07 -6.42
N ALA A 130 -1.01 1.39 -7.40
CA ALA A 130 -0.14 2.54 -7.35
C ALA A 130 -0.92 3.86 -7.38
N ARG A 131 -1.90 3.97 -8.29
CA ARG A 131 -2.83 5.11 -8.34
C ARG A 131 -3.58 5.29 -7.02
N CYS A 132 -4.10 4.20 -6.46
CA CYS A 132 -4.80 4.22 -5.17
C CYS A 132 -3.89 4.67 -4.03
N CYS A 133 -2.65 4.17 -3.97
CA CYS A 133 -1.66 4.56 -2.99
C CYS A 133 -1.38 6.08 -3.07
N VAL A 134 -1.04 6.59 -4.26
CA VAL A 134 -0.79 8.01 -4.47
C VAL A 134 -2.02 8.86 -4.11
N GLN A 135 -3.25 8.44 -4.46
CA GLN A 135 -4.47 9.16 -4.09
C GLN A 135 -4.69 9.25 -2.56
N ARG A 136 -4.25 8.25 -1.80
CA ARG A 136 -4.43 8.23 -0.34
C ARG A 136 -3.43 9.13 0.38
N ILE A 137 -2.22 9.27 -0.17
CA ILE A 137 -1.16 10.11 0.41
C ILE A 137 -1.58 11.58 0.40
N PRO A 138 -1.69 12.25 1.56
CA PRO A 138 -2.32 13.57 1.68
C PRO A 138 -1.34 14.72 1.39
N THR A 139 -0.54 14.62 0.32
CA THR A 139 0.47 15.63 -0.02
C THR A 139 0.20 16.32 -1.35
N ARG A 140 0.84 17.48 -1.56
CA ARG A 140 0.78 18.19 -2.85
C ARG A 140 1.54 17.43 -3.94
N ALA A 141 2.61 16.72 -3.59
CA ALA A 141 3.36 15.90 -4.55
C ALA A 141 2.49 14.78 -5.12
N ALA A 142 1.67 14.14 -4.28
CA ALA A 142 0.71 13.13 -4.71
C ALA A 142 -0.31 13.68 -5.74
N VAL A 143 -0.90 14.86 -5.46
CA VAL A 143 -1.83 15.51 -6.39
C VAL A 143 -1.16 15.82 -7.73
N ARG A 144 0.07 16.36 -7.70
CA ARG A 144 0.85 16.63 -8.92
C ARG A 144 1.15 15.36 -9.70
N ALA A 145 1.58 14.29 -9.01
CA ALA A 145 1.86 13.01 -9.65
C ALA A 145 0.64 12.42 -10.37
N LEU A 146 -0.56 12.57 -9.79
CA LEU A 146 -1.81 12.17 -10.46
C LEU A 146 -2.13 13.04 -11.68
N ALA A 147 -1.85 14.34 -11.63
CA ALA A 147 -2.04 15.26 -12.75
C ALA A 147 -1.08 14.95 -13.90
N ASP A 148 0.22 14.84 -13.61
CA ASP A 148 1.24 14.43 -14.58
C ASP A 148 0.90 13.06 -15.19
N GLY A 149 0.44 12.12 -14.34
CA GLY A 149 -0.01 10.80 -14.77
C GLY A 149 -1.23 10.86 -15.70
N LEU A 150 -2.20 11.73 -15.46
CA LEU A 150 -3.38 11.89 -16.33
C LEU A 150 -2.99 12.33 -17.75
N GLU A 151 -1.97 13.17 -17.87
CA GLU A 151 -1.47 13.64 -19.17
C GLU A 151 -0.72 12.54 -19.93
N ALA A 152 0.05 11.72 -19.22
CA ALA A 152 0.89 10.67 -19.80
C ALA A 152 0.22 9.30 -19.96
N ALA A 153 -0.89 9.04 -19.25
CA ALA A 153 -1.47 7.71 -19.17
C ALA A 153 -2.10 7.23 -20.48
N PRO A 154 -2.08 5.91 -20.74
CA PRO A 154 -2.89 5.28 -21.78
C PRO A 154 -4.38 5.62 -21.61
N GLU A 155 -5.11 5.74 -22.72
CA GLU A 155 -6.53 6.12 -22.74
C GLU A 155 -7.40 5.27 -21.80
N ASP A 156 -7.12 3.97 -21.72
CA ASP A 156 -7.84 3.02 -20.86
C ASP A 156 -7.70 3.30 -19.35
N PHE A 157 -6.75 4.16 -18.96
CA PHE A 157 -6.45 4.48 -17.57
C PHE A 157 -6.67 5.95 -17.19
N GLN A 158 -6.81 6.85 -18.17
CA GLN A 158 -7.01 8.28 -17.93
C GLN A 158 -8.22 8.57 -17.03
N LEU A 159 -9.34 7.87 -17.23
CA LEU A 159 -10.55 8.09 -16.41
C LEU A 159 -10.34 7.71 -14.93
N ALA A 160 -9.51 6.71 -14.64
CA ALA A 160 -9.18 6.33 -13.28
C ALA A 160 -8.36 7.43 -12.57
N LEU A 161 -7.39 8.02 -13.27
CA LEU A 161 -6.58 9.13 -12.77
C LEU A 161 -7.41 10.41 -12.60
N ALA A 162 -8.28 10.74 -13.55
CA ALA A 162 -9.21 11.85 -13.45
C ALA A 162 -10.15 11.68 -12.23
N GLN A 163 -10.62 10.45 -11.97
CA GLN A 163 -11.42 10.15 -10.78
C GLN A 163 -10.62 10.27 -9.48
N ALA A 164 -9.33 9.94 -9.50
CA ALA A 164 -8.43 10.12 -8.36
C ALA A 164 -8.28 11.61 -8.02
N LEU A 165 -8.04 12.45 -9.04
CA LEU A 165 -7.95 13.90 -8.88
C LEU A 165 -9.23 14.50 -8.31
N ARG A 166 -10.41 14.08 -8.80
CA ARG A 166 -11.69 14.48 -8.20
C ARG A 166 -11.82 14.09 -6.73
N ALA A 167 -11.38 12.88 -6.38
CA ALA A 167 -11.38 12.42 -4.98
C ALA A 167 -10.43 13.24 -4.10
N ARG A 168 -9.42 13.88 -4.70
CA ARG A 168 -8.53 14.87 -4.06
C ARG A 168 -9.06 16.31 -4.10
N GLY A 169 -10.28 16.53 -4.62
CA GLY A 169 -10.88 17.86 -4.75
C GLY A 169 -10.32 18.71 -5.91
N VAL A 170 -9.64 18.09 -6.88
CA VAL A 170 -9.12 18.77 -8.06
C VAL A 170 -10.14 18.69 -9.19
N GLU A 171 -10.47 19.84 -9.77
CA GLU A 171 -11.30 19.90 -10.96
C GLU A 171 -10.54 19.36 -12.18
N VAL A 172 -11.24 18.62 -13.02
CA VAL A 172 -10.73 18.07 -14.28
C VAL A 172 -11.74 18.38 -15.38
N ASP A 173 -11.26 18.54 -16.60
CA ASP A 173 -12.11 18.80 -17.78
C ASP A 173 -13.19 17.72 -17.90
N LYS A 174 -14.45 18.13 -17.77
CA LYS A 174 -15.60 17.23 -17.79
C LYS A 174 -15.96 16.76 -19.20
N ALA A 175 -15.64 17.53 -20.22
CA ALA A 175 -15.86 17.16 -21.61
C ALA A 175 -14.83 16.11 -22.04
N LYS A 176 -13.56 16.31 -21.67
CA LYS A 176 -12.47 15.38 -22.00
C LYS A 176 -12.49 14.12 -21.14
N TYR A 177 -12.74 14.25 -19.84
CA TYR A 177 -12.69 13.15 -18.88
C TYR A 177 -14.02 12.99 -18.17
N PRO A 178 -15.10 12.54 -18.82
CA PRO A 178 -16.41 12.42 -18.19
C PRO A 178 -16.36 11.56 -16.92
N CYS A 179 -17.19 11.90 -15.92
CA CYS A 179 -17.34 11.05 -14.75
C CYS A 179 -18.17 9.82 -15.13
N VAL A 180 -17.58 8.62 -14.99
CA VAL A 180 -18.25 7.34 -15.29
C VAL A 180 -18.92 6.70 -14.07
N LYS A 181 -18.92 7.38 -12.92
CA LYS A 181 -19.64 6.89 -11.74
C LYS A 181 -21.14 6.99 -11.97
N LEU A 182 -21.85 5.93 -11.64
CA LEU A 182 -23.30 5.92 -11.64
C LEU A 182 -23.81 6.97 -10.64
N VAL A 183 -24.67 7.86 -11.14
CA VAL A 183 -25.41 8.79 -10.30
C VAL A 183 -26.76 8.13 -10.00
N PRO A 184 -27.19 8.03 -8.72
CA PRO A 184 -28.52 7.56 -8.40
C PRO A 184 -29.57 8.43 -9.09
N THR A 185 -30.33 7.85 -10.02
CA THR A 185 -31.39 8.56 -10.76
C THR A 185 -32.78 8.31 -10.18
N LYS A 186 -32.93 7.30 -9.31
CA LYS A 186 -34.21 6.96 -8.69
C LYS A 186 -34.44 7.81 -7.44
N GLU A 187 -35.56 8.52 -7.40
CA GLU A 187 -36.01 9.21 -6.19
C GLU A 187 -36.24 8.20 -5.06
N THR A 188 -35.69 8.47 -3.87
CA THR A 188 -35.89 7.64 -2.69
C THR A 188 -37.22 7.99 -2.02
N SER A 189 -38.02 6.98 -1.69
CA SER A 189 -39.25 7.13 -0.90
C SER A 189 -38.98 7.16 0.61
N VAL A 190 -37.72 7.07 1.03
CA VAL A 190 -37.32 7.10 2.44
C VAL A 190 -37.46 8.53 2.97
N LYS A 191 -38.33 8.71 3.97
CA LYS A 191 -38.46 9.98 4.69
C LYS A 191 -37.15 10.31 5.41
N PRO A 192 -36.64 11.55 5.35
CA PRO A 192 -35.45 11.95 6.10
C PRO A 192 -35.62 11.66 7.59
N VAL A 193 -34.58 11.11 8.21
CA VAL A 193 -34.54 10.97 9.67
C VAL A 193 -34.49 12.38 10.25
N LYS A 194 -35.46 12.69 11.13
CA LYS A 194 -35.51 13.96 11.87
C LYS A 194 -34.51 13.97 13.02
#